data_AF-A0A8S9ZIH1-F1
#
_entry.id   AF-A0A8S9ZIH1-F1
#
_cell.length_a   1.000
_cell.length_b   1.000
_cell.length_c   1.000
_cell.angle_alpha   90.00
_cell.angle_beta   90.00
_cell.angle_gamma   90.00
#
_symmetry.space_group_name_H-M   'P 1'
#
loop_
_entity.id
_entity.type
_entity.pdbx_description
1 polymer ?
#
loop_
_entity_poly.entity_id
_entity_poly.type
_entity_poly.pdbx_seq_one_letter_code
_entity_poly.pdbx_strand_id
1 'polypeptide(L)'
;MAFSDDMSMGNDSVMDCIFTSNNNPTIEISYNLFTQNIPLIEASKNLIFEKSFLKNNGIFGCSFIVDYNKINTLTSKREKEMILKLNNKNWWHILFAQGPSYENGIKQFHILYQKSDQLIKICEDCTDEYTIIEQ
;
A
#
# COMPACT_ATOMS: atom_id res chain seq x y z
N MET A 1 0.66 3.24 -2.88
CA MET A 1 1.93 3.31 -2.13
C MET A 1 2.45 1.89 -1.97
N ALA A 2 3.76 1.68 -2.00
CA ALA A 2 4.40 0.39 -1.73
C ALA A 2 5.57 0.57 -0.78
N PHE A 3 5.92 -0.50 -0.06
CA PHE A 3 7.25 -0.67 0.51
C PHE A 3 7.99 -1.64 -0.40
N SER A 4 9.28 -1.40 -0.64
CA SER A 4 10.10 -2.22 -1.54
C SER A 4 11.54 -2.30 -1.01
N ASP A 5 12.20 -3.44 -1.15
CA ASP A 5 13.62 -3.63 -0.78
C ASP A 5 14.58 -3.52 -1.99
N ASP A 6 14.05 -3.36 -3.21
CA ASP A 6 14.83 -3.31 -4.47
C ASP A 6 14.59 -2.05 -5.31
N MET A 7 13.86 -1.06 -4.78
CA MET A 7 13.41 0.17 -5.46
C MET A 7 12.44 -0.02 -6.63
N SER A 8 11.97 -1.24 -6.88
CA SER A 8 10.96 -1.54 -7.87
C SER A 8 9.59 -1.67 -7.19
N MET A 9 8.50 -1.33 -7.89
CA MET A 9 7.15 -1.73 -7.44
C MET A 9 6.71 -3.07 -8.04
N GLY A 10 7.56 -3.70 -8.85
CA GLY A 10 7.25 -4.96 -9.53
C GLY A 10 7.49 -6.15 -8.60
N ASN A 11 6.45 -6.97 -8.41
CA ASN A 11 6.36 -8.06 -7.43
C ASN A 11 6.21 -7.62 -5.96
N ASP A 12 5.62 -6.45 -5.73
CA ASP A 12 5.33 -5.96 -4.38
C ASP A 12 3.84 -5.84 -4.10
N SER A 13 3.47 -5.99 -2.82
CA SER A 13 2.15 -5.59 -2.37
C SER A 13 2.09 -4.07 -2.25
N VAL A 14 1.00 -3.50 -2.76
CA VAL A 14 0.77 -2.05 -2.76
C VAL A 14 -0.56 -1.74 -2.08
N MET A 15 -0.61 -0.60 -1.41
CA MET A 15 -1.81 -0.04 -0.82
C MET A 15 -2.33 1.05 -1.74
N ASP A 16 -3.56 0.85 -2.20
CA ASP A 16 -4.22 1.72 -3.17
C ASP A 16 -5.34 2.50 -2.52
N CYS A 17 -5.45 3.77 -2.89
CA CYS A 17 -6.59 4.61 -2.56
C CYS A 17 -7.23 5.06 -3.84
N ILE A 18 -8.46 4.57 -4.06
CA ILE A 18 -9.16 4.67 -5.32
C ILE A 18 -10.29 5.67 -5.15
N PHE A 19 -10.30 6.70 -6.00
CA PHE A 19 -11.34 7.73 -6.01
C PHE A 19 -12.10 7.64 -7.33
N THR A 20 -13.34 7.17 -7.26
CA THR A 20 -14.25 7.05 -8.40
C THR A 20 -15.17 8.27 -8.52
N SER A 21 -15.72 8.48 -9.72
CA SER A 21 -16.64 9.59 -10.02
C SER A 21 -17.94 9.56 -9.19
N ASN A 22 -18.33 8.38 -8.71
CA ASN A 22 -19.51 8.16 -7.87
C ASN A 22 -19.33 8.56 -6.38
N ASN A 23 -18.22 9.22 -6.01
CA ASN A 23 -17.91 9.65 -4.63
C ASN A 23 -17.82 8.52 -3.59
N ASN A 24 -17.56 7.27 -3.99
CA ASN A 24 -17.35 6.15 -3.07
C ASN A 24 -15.89 5.72 -3.07
N PRO A 25 -15.00 6.44 -2.35
CA PRO A 25 -13.59 6.08 -2.33
C PRO A 25 -13.36 4.75 -1.60
N THR A 26 -12.37 3.99 -2.05
CA THR A 26 -12.00 2.70 -1.46
C THR A 26 -10.51 2.63 -1.17
N ILE A 27 -10.15 1.76 -0.22
CA ILE A 27 -8.76 1.42 0.10
C ILE A 27 -8.62 -0.08 -0.06
N GLU A 28 -7.63 -0.48 -0.84
CA GLU A 28 -7.37 -1.86 -1.21
C GLU A 28 -5.89 -2.20 -1.04
N ILE A 29 -5.61 -3.44 -0.69
CA ILE A 29 -4.30 -4.05 -0.87
C ILE A 29 -4.34 -4.79 -2.21
N SER A 30 -3.34 -4.56 -3.04
CA SER A 30 -3.16 -5.30 -4.27
C SER A 30 -1.72 -5.79 -4.39
N TYR A 31 -1.47 -6.69 -5.32
CA TYR A 31 -0.14 -7.16 -5.65
C TYR A 31 0.22 -6.72 -7.07
N ASN A 32 1.28 -5.95 -7.19
CA ASN A 32 1.68 -5.36 -8.44
C ASN A 32 2.68 -6.26 -9.14
N LEU A 33 2.28 -6.86 -10.26
CA LEU A 33 3.20 -7.47 -11.22
C LEU A 33 3.68 -6.41 -12.20
N PHE A 34 4.81 -6.64 -12.87
CA PHE A 34 5.30 -5.75 -13.94
C PHE A 34 4.27 -5.49 -15.06
N THR A 35 3.30 -6.38 -15.23
CA THR A 35 2.30 -6.33 -16.32
C THR A 35 0.90 -5.98 -15.85
N GLN A 36 0.58 -6.19 -14.57
CA GLN A 36 -0.79 -6.04 -14.07
C GLN A 36 -0.83 -5.89 -12.56
N ASN A 37 -1.90 -5.28 -12.07
CA ASN A 37 -2.19 -5.19 -10.66
C ASN A 37 -3.28 -6.21 -10.27
N ILE A 38 -3.03 -7.01 -9.25
CA ILE A 38 -3.94 -8.06 -8.78
C ILE A 38 -4.55 -7.62 -7.45
N PRO A 39 -5.86 -7.31 -7.38
CA PRO A 39 -6.52 -7.02 -6.11
C PRO A 39 -6.45 -8.21 -5.15
N LEU A 40 -6.10 -7.96 -3.88
CA LEU A 40 -6.11 -8.94 -2.80
C LEU A 40 -7.38 -8.71 -1.97
N ILE A 41 -8.48 -9.35 -2.37
CA ILE A 41 -9.84 -9.06 -1.89
C ILE A 41 -9.99 -9.40 -0.41
N GLU A 42 -9.50 -10.58 -0.01
CA GLU A 42 -9.62 -11.04 1.37
C GLU A 42 -8.76 -10.18 2.30
N ALA A 43 -7.53 -9.85 1.88
CA ALA A 43 -6.60 -9.00 2.60
C ALA A 43 -7.16 -7.59 2.78
N SER A 44 -7.69 -6.99 1.71
CA SER A 44 -8.29 -5.65 1.74
C SER A 44 -9.46 -5.54 2.71
N LYS A 45 -10.21 -6.63 2.87
CA LYS A 45 -11.37 -6.71 3.77
C LYS A 45 -10.97 -6.94 5.22
N ASN A 46 -9.98 -7.80 5.47
CA ASN A 46 -9.68 -8.29 6.82
C ASN A 46 -8.50 -7.62 7.50
N LEU A 47 -7.58 -7.00 6.74
CA LEU A 47 -6.37 -6.39 7.28
C LEU A 47 -6.48 -4.86 7.40
N ILE A 48 -7.28 -4.20 6.56
CA ILE A 48 -7.40 -2.74 6.58
C ILE A 48 -8.54 -2.30 7.51
N PHE A 49 -8.24 -1.44 8.47
CA PHE A 49 -9.22 -0.82 9.36
C PHE A 49 -8.94 0.68 9.55
N GLU A 50 -9.82 1.38 10.28
CA GLU A 50 -9.74 2.83 10.53
C GLU A 50 -9.53 3.68 9.25
N LYS A 51 -10.35 3.38 8.24
CA LYS A 51 -10.29 4.04 6.93
C LYS A 51 -10.85 5.46 7.04
N SER A 52 -10.10 6.45 6.57
CA SER A 52 -10.59 7.81 6.34
C SER A 52 -10.22 8.29 4.94
N PHE A 53 -10.99 9.24 4.43
CA PHE A 53 -10.82 9.78 3.09
C PHE A 53 -10.93 11.31 3.13
N LEU A 54 -10.05 11.97 2.40
CA LEU A 54 -10.02 13.40 2.19
C LEU A 54 -10.26 13.69 0.71
N LYS A 55 -11.26 14.52 0.44
CA LYS A 55 -11.49 15.13 -0.87
C LYS A 55 -11.72 16.62 -0.66
N ASN A 56 -10.70 17.44 -0.94
CA ASN A 56 -10.77 18.88 -0.75
C ASN A 56 -10.00 19.63 -1.84
N ASN A 57 -10.67 20.51 -2.59
CA ASN A 57 -10.05 21.38 -3.61
C ASN A 57 -9.11 20.66 -4.59
N GLY A 58 -9.52 19.47 -5.07
CA GLY A 58 -8.72 18.65 -5.99
C GLY A 58 -7.61 17.83 -5.32
N ILE A 59 -7.46 17.93 -4.00
CA ILE A 59 -6.60 17.04 -3.21
C ILE A 59 -7.40 15.82 -2.80
N PHE A 60 -6.84 14.65 -3.10
CA PHE A 60 -7.38 13.34 -2.75
C PHE A 60 -6.38 12.64 -1.83
N GLY A 61 -6.85 12.18 -0.69
CA GLY A 61 -6.02 11.52 0.31
C GLY A 61 -6.80 10.47 1.09
N CYS A 62 -6.08 9.51 1.65
CA CYS A 62 -6.66 8.45 2.46
C CYS A 62 -5.78 8.22 3.68
N SER A 63 -6.38 7.76 4.77
CA SER A 63 -5.65 7.21 5.91
C SER A 63 -6.26 5.86 6.26
N PHE A 64 -5.43 4.95 6.74
CA PHE A 64 -5.85 3.61 7.12
C PHE A 64 -4.76 2.94 7.96
N ILE A 65 -5.14 1.88 8.68
CA ILE A 65 -4.22 1.01 9.39
C ILE A 65 -4.27 -0.39 8.78
N VAL A 66 -3.11 -1.03 8.64
CA VAL A 66 -2.97 -2.42 8.17
C VAL A 66 -2.53 -3.30 9.34
N ASP A 67 -3.37 -4.28 9.69
CA ASP A 67 -3.09 -5.26 10.75
C ASP A 67 -2.30 -6.45 10.20
N TYR A 68 -0.97 -6.34 10.16
CA TYR A 68 -0.10 -7.43 9.68
C TYR A 68 -0.21 -8.72 10.53
N ASN A 69 -0.65 -8.64 11.78
CA ASN A 69 -0.81 -9.81 12.65
C ASN A 69 -1.94 -10.73 12.19
N LYS A 70 -2.91 -10.21 11.44
CA LYS A 70 -4.04 -10.98 10.88
C LYS A 70 -3.73 -11.67 9.54
N ILE A 71 -2.53 -11.55 8.98
CA ILE A 71 -2.19 -12.26 7.72
C ILE A 71 -2.40 -13.77 7.85
N ASN A 72 -2.02 -14.35 8.99
CA ASN A 72 -2.14 -15.78 9.20
C ASN A 72 -3.61 -16.25 9.31
N THR A 73 -4.55 -15.35 9.60
CA THR A 73 -5.99 -15.66 9.69
C THR A 73 -6.71 -15.65 8.35
N LEU A 74 -6.08 -15.16 7.29
CA LEU A 74 -6.64 -15.24 5.93
C LEU A 74 -6.86 -16.72 5.54
N THR A 75 -7.79 -16.99 4.64
CA THR A 75 -8.07 -18.35 4.14
C THR A 75 -7.37 -18.60 2.80
N SER A 76 -7.20 -17.57 1.99
CA SER A 76 -6.47 -17.60 0.72
C SER A 76 -4.97 -17.72 0.95
N LYS A 77 -4.41 -18.91 0.66
CA LYS A 77 -2.94 -19.13 0.66
C LYS A 77 -2.23 -18.17 -0.31
N ARG A 78 -2.82 -17.93 -1.48
CA ARG A 78 -2.27 -17.02 -2.49
C ARG A 78 -2.11 -15.60 -1.96
N GLU A 79 -3.14 -15.06 -1.29
CA GLU A 79 -3.05 -13.69 -0.76
C GLU A 79 -2.03 -13.61 0.39
N LYS A 80 -1.93 -14.64 1.26
CA LYS A 80 -0.90 -14.69 2.32
C LYS A 80 0.52 -14.58 1.80
N GLU A 81 0.78 -15.18 0.63
CA GLU A 81 2.10 -15.19 -0.02
C GLU A 81 2.38 -13.89 -0.78
N MET A 82 1.34 -13.21 -1.25
CA MET A 82 1.45 -11.97 -2.02
C MET A 82 1.52 -10.71 -1.15
N ILE A 83 1.10 -10.75 0.11
CA ILE A 83 1.21 -9.59 1.01
C ILE A 83 2.65 -9.46 1.50
N LEU A 84 3.29 -8.32 1.24
CA LEU A 84 4.62 -8.03 1.74
C LEU A 84 4.59 -7.98 3.26
N LYS A 85 5.38 -8.83 3.91
CA LYS A 85 5.56 -8.81 5.36
C LYS A 85 6.69 -7.85 5.72
N LEU A 86 6.31 -6.64 6.11
CA LEU A 86 7.24 -5.67 6.66
C LEU A 86 7.94 -6.28 7.88
N ASN A 87 9.26 -6.18 7.90
CA ASN A 87 10.09 -6.70 8.97
C ASN A 87 11.27 -5.75 9.23
N ASN A 88 11.93 -5.93 10.37
CA ASN A 88 13.06 -5.11 10.81
C ASN A 88 14.41 -5.53 10.23
N LYS A 89 14.48 -6.62 9.46
CA LYS A 89 15.73 -7.13 8.88
C LYS A 89 16.12 -6.38 7.62
N ASN A 90 15.12 -5.91 6.88
CA ASN A 90 15.32 -5.17 5.65
C ASN A 90 15.26 -3.65 5.88
N TRP A 91 15.98 -2.93 5.03
CA TRP A 91 15.75 -1.51 4.79
C TRP A 91 14.77 -1.38 3.63
N TRP A 92 13.81 -0.48 3.75
CA TRP A 92 12.73 -0.34 2.78
C TRP A 92 12.76 1.04 2.13
N HIS A 93 12.45 1.08 0.84
CA HIS A 93 12.01 2.28 0.14
C HIS A 93 10.50 2.42 0.28
N ILE A 94 10.02 3.66 0.43
CA ILE A 94 8.61 3.97 0.24
C ILE A 94 8.45 4.46 -1.20
N LEU A 95 7.60 3.79 -1.96
CA LEU A 95 7.32 4.11 -3.34
C LEU A 95 5.88 4.65 -3.47
N PHE A 96 5.73 5.75 -4.18
CA PHE A 96 4.45 6.39 -4.50
C PHE A 96 4.23 6.31 -6.00
N ALA A 97 3.03 5.90 -6.39
CA ALA A 97 2.60 5.89 -7.77
C ALA A 97 1.22 6.52 -7.85
N GLN A 98 0.94 7.15 -8.98
CA GLN A 98 -0.36 7.74 -9.28
C GLN A 98 -0.76 7.41 -10.72
N GLY A 99 -2.07 7.40 -10.96
CA GLY A 99 -2.62 7.03 -12.25
C GLY A 99 -4.14 7.16 -12.25
N PRO A 100 -4.76 7.22 -13.43
CA PRO A 100 -6.21 7.32 -13.54
C PRO A 100 -6.88 5.98 -13.21
N SER A 101 -8.08 6.06 -12.63
CA SER A 101 -9.02 4.96 -12.50
C SER A 101 -10.22 5.19 -13.42
N TYR A 102 -10.72 4.12 -14.03
CA TYR A 102 -12.00 4.13 -14.75
C TYR A 102 -13.17 4.29 -13.76
N GLU A 103 -14.36 4.65 -14.27
CA GLU A 103 -15.55 4.87 -13.45
C GLU A 103 -15.99 3.64 -12.64
N ASN A 104 -15.68 2.45 -13.15
CA ASN A 104 -15.95 1.17 -12.49
C ASN A 104 -14.89 0.79 -11.44
N GLY A 105 -13.95 1.68 -11.12
CA GLY A 105 -12.86 1.44 -10.16
C GLY A 105 -11.69 0.63 -10.72
N ILE A 106 -11.73 0.23 -12.00
CA ILE A 106 -10.59 -0.43 -12.63
C ILE A 106 -9.43 0.57 -12.76
N LYS A 107 -8.26 0.18 -12.27
CA LYS A 107 -7.05 1.00 -12.30
C LYS A 107 -6.35 0.87 -13.66
N GLN A 108 -5.89 1.99 -14.23
CA GLN A 108 -4.92 1.94 -15.33
C GLN A 108 -3.51 1.72 -14.77
N PHE A 109 -2.56 1.39 -15.65
CA PHE A 109 -1.17 1.25 -15.24
C PHE A 109 -0.67 2.57 -14.62
N HIS A 110 -0.10 2.49 -13.42
CA HIS A 110 0.38 3.67 -12.69
C HIS A 110 1.80 4.00 -13.11
N ILE A 111 2.15 5.29 -13.06
CA ILE A 111 3.52 5.75 -13.22
C ILE A 111 4.09 5.98 -11.82
N LEU A 112 5.33 5.51 -11.59
CA LEU A 112 6.06 5.85 -10.39
C LEU A 112 6.16 7.38 -10.29
N TYR A 113 5.57 7.93 -9.24
CA TYR A 113 5.47 9.38 -9.04
C TYR A 113 6.62 9.89 -8.17
N GLN A 114 6.87 9.21 -7.06
CA GLN A 114 7.90 9.60 -6.09
C GLN A 114 8.43 8.37 -5.37
N LYS A 115 9.66 8.46 -4.88
CA LYS A 115 10.27 7.48 -3.99
C LYS A 115 10.87 8.19 -2.79
N SER A 116 11.04 7.49 -1.66
CA SER A 116 11.77 8.03 -0.53
C SER A 116 13.25 8.19 -0.89
N ASP A 117 13.82 9.34 -0.53
CA ASP A 117 15.26 9.61 -0.70
C ASP A 117 16.09 8.85 0.34
N GLN A 118 15.48 8.54 1.47
CA GLN A 118 16.07 7.75 2.56
C GLN A 118 15.41 6.39 2.66
N LEU A 119 16.21 5.43 3.09
CA LEU A 119 15.74 4.12 3.51
C LEU A 119 15.10 4.20 4.88
N ILE A 120 13.98 3.50 5.05
CA ILE A 120 13.32 3.36 6.34
C ILE A 120 13.56 1.97 6.92
N LYS A 121 13.63 1.88 8.25
CA LYS A 121 13.73 0.61 8.96
C LYS A 121 12.54 0.49 9.90
N ILE A 122 11.86 -0.64 9.86
CA ILE A 122 10.80 -0.93 10.81
C ILE A 122 11.45 -1.27 12.16
N CYS A 123 11.08 -0.53 13.18
CA CYS A 123 11.62 -0.69 14.52
C CYS A 123 10.69 -1.59 15.34
N GLU A 124 11.23 -2.61 16.00
CA GLU A 124 10.45 -3.52 16.86
C GLU A 124 10.16 -2.94 18.25
N ASP A 125 11.06 -2.09 18.77
CA ASP A 125 11.02 -1.59 20.16
C ASP A 125 10.92 -0.05 20.25
N CYS A 126 10.50 0.62 19.18
CA CYS A 126 10.35 2.08 19.20
C CYS A 126 9.03 2.45 19.89
N THR A 127 9.11 3.26 20.94
CA THR A 127 7.96 3.87 21.60
C THR A 127 7.40 4.97 20.71
N ASP A 128 6.60 4.61 19.70
CA ASP A 128 5.75 5.45 18.84
C ASP A 128 6.33 6.73 18.18
N GLU A 129 7.61 7.06 18.35
CA GLU A 129 8.31 8.15 17.67
C GLU A 129 9.26 7.57 16.62
N TYR A 130 8.87 7.63 15.35
CA TYR A 130 9.79 7.32 14.27
C TYR A 130 10.90 8.38 14.25
N THR A 131 12.15 7.94 14.34
CA THR A 131 13.31 8.82 14.13
C THR A 131 13.67 8.76 12.65
N ILE A 132 13.49 9.88 11.94
CA ILE A 132 14.08 10.08 10.61
C ILE A 132 15.60 10.19 10.84
N ILE A 133 16.39 9.27 10.28
CA ILE A 133 17.85 9.34 10.35
C ILE A 133 18.34 9.89 9.00
N GLU A 134 18.78 11.14 8.99
CA GLU A 134 19.47 11.75 7.85
C GLU A 134 20.92 11.23 7.78
N GLN A 135 21.39 10.88 6.57
CA GLN A 135 22.82 10.68 6.25
C GLN A 135 23.36 11.89 5.49
#